data_AF-A0A7C3K202-F1
#
_entry.id   AF-A0A7C3K202-F1
#
_cell.length_a   1.000
_cell.length_b   1.000
_cell.length_c   1.000
_cell.angle_alpha   90.00
_cell.angle_beta   90.00
_cell.angle_gamma   90.00
#
_symmetry.space_group_name_H-M   'P 1'
#
loop_
_entity.id
_entity.type
_entity.pdbx_description
1 polymer ?
#
loop_
_entity_poly.entity_id
_entity_poly.type
_entity_poly.pdbx_seq_one_letter_code
_entity_poly.pdbx_strand_id
1 'polypeptide(L)'
;MAEDPLAILEKIDPQLLKVVRDNNAFALADGALPRKVKFLIAMALDAAHGTVEGTKALAEQAMKAGATQEEIVEAIGVAQYIEFCSCRPLLEQGSSPNILIGRELRKLEERQTKKR
;
A
#
# COMPACT_ATOMS: atom_id res chain seq x y z
N MET A 1 -6.41 -1.49 17.47
CA MET A 1 -5.61 -0.32 17.11
C MET A 1 -4.20 -0.84 16.93
N ALA A 2 -3.67 -0.84 15.71
CA ALA A 2 -2.31 -1.29 15.49
C ALA A 2 -1.37 -0.31 16.20
N GLU A 3 -0.49 -0.82 17.05
CA GLU A 3 0.57 -0.02 17.68
C GLU A 3 1.41 0.64 16.59
N ASP A 4 1.86 1.88 16.80
CA ASP A 4 2.77 2.55 15.84
C ASP A 4 4.06 1.71 15.75
N PRO A 5 4.35 1.07 14.61
CA PRO A 5 5.52 0.19 14.48
C PRO A 5 6.83 0.95 14.68
N LEU A 6 6.83 2.29 14.59
CA LEU A 6 8.00 3.12 14.81
C LEU A 6 8.15 3.61 16.26
N ALA A 7 7.23 3.28 17.16
CA ALA A 7 7.30 3.69 18.58
C ALA A 7 8.57 3.19 19.30
N ILE A 8 9.16 2.09 18.84
CA ILE A 8 10.44 1.58 19.36
C ILE A 8 11.57 2.58 19.13
N LEU A 9 11.55 3.31 18.01
CA LEU A 9 12.59 4.29 17.67
C LEU A 9 12.57 5.49 18.61
N GLU A 10 11.43 5.82 19.24
CA GLU A 10 11.38 6.90 20.26
C GLU A 10 12.32 6.62 21.44
N LYS A 11 12.54 5.35 21.76
CA LYS A 11 13.40 4.92 22.89
C LYS A 11 14.84 4.64 22.46
N ILE A 12 15.05 4.11 21.26
CA ILE A 12 16.37 3.67 20.78
C ILE A 12 17.12 4.80 20.10
N ASP A 13 16.47 5.50 19.16
CA ASP A 13 17.08 6.58 18.39
C ASP A 13 16.00 7.59 17.92
N PRO A 14 15.71 8.62 18.73
CA PRO A 14 14.72 9.61 18.38
C PRO A 14 15.16 10.50 17.20
N GLN A 15 16.46 10.59 16.90
CA GLN A 15 16.94 11.35 15.74
C GLN A 15 16.60 10.60 14.44
N LEU A 16 16.80 9.27 14.42
CA LEU A 16 16.39 8.43 13.30
C LEU A 16 14.88 8.52 13.06
N LEU A 17 14.07 8.47 14.13
CA LEU A 17 12.62 8.62 14.01
C LEU A 17 12.24 9.95 13.35
N LYS A 18 12.89 11.04 13.77
CA LYS A 18 12.66 12.37 13.17
C LYS A 18 12.98 12.37 11.68
N VAL A 19 14.13 11.82 11.30
CA VAL A 19 14.55 11.72 9.88
C VAL A 19 13.56 10.90 9.07
N VAL A 20 13.09 9.76 9.58
CA VAL A 20 12.10 8.92 8.89
C VAL A 20 10.77 9.66 8.70
N ARG A 21 10.27 10.34 9.74
CA ARG A 21 9.03 11.12 9.67
C ARG A 21 9.15 12.30 8.71
N ASP A 22 10.25 13.04 8.77
CA ASP A 22 10.53 14.17 7.87
C ASP A 22 10.66 13.71 6.42
N ASN A 23 11.35 12.59 6.16
CA ASN A 23 11.49 12.03 4.83
C ASN A 23 10.14 11.57 4.26
N ASN A 24 9.30 10.93 5.08
CA ASN A 24 7.96 10.52 4.67
C ASN A 24 7.09 11.74 4.32
N ALA A 25 7.10 12.77 5.17
CA ALA A 25 6.39 14.02 4.92
C ALA A 25 6.89 14.72 3.64
N PHE A 26 8.20 14.75 3.42
CA PHE A 26 8.80 15.35 2.23
C PHE A 26 8.45 14.58 0.95
N ALA A 27 8.62 13.26 0.96
CA ALA A 27 8.37 12.41 -0.21
C ALA A 27 6.91 12.48 -0.65
N LEU A 28 5.96 12.45 0.30
CA LEU A 28 4.52 12.40 0.06
C LEU A 28 3.82 13.77 0.09
N ALA A 29 4.56 14.87 0.24
CA ALA A 29 4.02 16.22 0.10
C ALA A 29 3.50 16.48 -1.31
N ASP A 30 2.53 17.38 -1.47
CA ASP A 30 2.11 17.84 -2.79
C ASP A 30 3.24 18.58 -3.51
N GLY A 31 3.28 18.45 -4.83
CA GLY A 31 4.25 19.11 -5.70
C GLY A 31 3.82 19.02 -7.16
N ALA A 32 4.75 18.71 -8.06
CA ALA A 32 4.42 18.46 -9.48
C ALA A 32 3.46 17.27 -9.65
N LEU A 33 3.56 16.27 -8.76
CA LEU A 33 2.59 15.19 -8.64
C LEU A 33 1.66 15.46 -7.46
N PRO A 34 0.33 15.35 -7.64
CA PRO A 34 -0.60 15.38 -6.52
C PRO A 34 -0.29 14.27 -5.53
N ARG A 35 -0.50 14.55 -4.25
CA ARG A 35 -0.30 13.62 -3.14
C ARG A 35 -1.02 12.28 -3.34
N LYS A 36 -2.21 12.34 -3.94
CA LYS A 36 -2.96 11.16 -4.40
C LYS A 36 -2.14 10.20 -5.26
N VAL A 37 -1.48 10.74 -6.29
CA VAL A 37 -0.69 9.96 -7.24
C VAL A 37 0.55 9.38 -6.56
N LYS A 38 1.19 10.14 -5.67
CA LYS A 38 2.32 9.66 -4.89
C LYS A 38 1.97 8.48 -3.99
N PHE A 39 0.80 8.51 -3.34
CA PHE A 39 0.30 7.39 -2.56
C PHE A 39 -0.01 6.17 -3.43
N LEU A 40 -0.60 6.35 -4.62
CA LEU A 40 -0.84 5.24 -5.56
C LEU A 40 0.47 4.58 -6.02
N ILE A 41 1.51 5.37 -6.30
CA ILE A 41 2.85 4.86 -6.66
C ILE A 41 3.46 4.08 -5.50
N ALA A 42 3.46 4.66 -4.29
CA ALA A 42 3.99 4.00 -3.11
C ALA A 42 3.26 2.68 -2.82
N MET A 43 1.92 2.69 -2.91
CA MET A 43 1.09 1.50 -2.73
C MET A 43 1.41 0.43 -3.79
N ALA A 44 1.58 0.83 -5.06
CA ALA A 44 1.93 -0.10 -6.13
C ALA A 44 3.29 -0.77 -5.89
N LEU A 45 4.28 -0.03 -5.38
CA LEU A 45 5.59 -0.58 -4.99
C LEU A 45 5.48 -1.53 -3.80
N ASP A 46 4.68 -1.19 -2.79
CA ASP A 46 4.43 -2.08 -1.65
C ASP A 46 3.71 -3.38 -2.06
N ALA A 47 2.77 -3.26 -3.00
CA ALA A 47 2.05 -4.40 -3.57
C ALA A 47 2.97 -5.29 -4.40
N ALA A 48 3.89 -4.70 -5.18
CA ALA A 48 4.90 -5.41 -5.95
C ALA A 48 5.84 -6.22 -5.04
N HIS A 49 6.22 -5.67 -3.89
CA HIS A 49 7.02 -6.38 -2.88
C HIS A 49 6.22 -7.40 -2.04
N GLY A 50 4.90 -7.52 -2.26
CA GLY A 50 4.04 -8.45 -1.51
C GLY A 50 3.75 -8.04 -0.06
N THR A 51 3.91 -6.77 0.28
CA THR A 51 3.71 -6.26 1.64
C THR A 51 2.23 -5.95 1.88
N VAL A 52 1.50 -6.88 2.50
CA VAL A 52 0.04 -6.78 2.65
C VAL A 52 -0.35 -5.59 3.54
N GLU A 53 0.34 -5.41 4.65
CA GLU A 53 0.06 -4.36 5.64
C GLU A 53 0.44 -2.97 5.12
N GLY A 54 1.59 -2.84 4.45
CA GLY A 54 2.06 -1.60 3.83
C GLY A 54 1.12 -1.13 2.71
N THR A 55 0.75 -2.06 1.82
CA THR A 55 -0.22 -1.80 0.74
C THR A 55 -1.56 -1.30 1.30
N LYS A 56 -2.08 -1.93 2.36
CA LYS A 56 -3.34 -1.49 3.00
C LYS A 56 -3.22 -0.10 3.62
N ALA A 57 -2.15 0.16 4.36
CA ALA A 57 -1.93 1.45 5.00
C ALA A 57 -1.79 2.58 3.97
N LEU A 58 -1.14 2.32 2.84
CA LEU A 58 -1.00 3.29 1.75
C LEU A 58 -2.29 3.45 0.93
N ALA A 59 -3.06 2.39 0.72
CA ALA A 59 -4.37 2.47 0.08
C ALA A 59 -5.34 3.34 0.90
N GLU A 60 -5.36 3.18 2.22
CA GLU A 60 -6.17 4.04 3.11
C GLU A 60 -5.75 5.51 3.04
N GLN A 61 -4.45 5.78 2.95
CA GLN A 61 -3.94 7.15 2.79
C GLN A 61 -4.23 7.73 1.40
N ALA A 62 -4.16 6.91 0.35
CA ALA A 62 -4.55 7.28 -1.00
C ALA A 62 -6.03 7.70 -1.03
N MET A 63 -6.92 6.90 -0.44
CA MET A 63 -8.35 7.22 -0.34
C MET A 63 -8.59 8.54 0.42
N LYS A 64 -7.87 8.75 1.54
CA LYS A 64 -7.94 10.03 2.28
C LYS A 64 -7.44 11.22 1.46
N ALA A 65 -6.49 11.00 0.55
CA ALA A 65 -6.01 12.00 -0.39
C ALA A 65 -6.92 12.19 -1.63
N GLY A 66 -8.06 11.48 -1.69
CA GLY A 66 -9.05 11.60 -2.77
C GLY A 66 -8.87 10.59 -3.91
N ALA A 67 -8.09 9.52 -3.71
CA ALA A 67 -8.05 8.39 -4.65
C ALA A 67 -9.38 7.63 -4.61
N THR A 68 -9.86 7.26 -5.80
CA THR A 68 -11.01 6.37 -5.90
C THR A 68 -10.57 4.90 -5.80
N GLN A 69 -11.52 4.01 -5.58
CA GLN A 69 -11.23 2.58 -5.49
C GLN A 69 -10.79 2.03 -6.86
N GLU A 70 -11.32 2.57 -7.95
CA GLU A 70 -10.97 2.23 -9.32
C GLU A 70 -9.50 2.55 -9.59
N GLU A 71 -9.03 3.73 -9.19
CA GLU A 71 -7.62 4.13 -9.33
C GLU A 71 -6.68 3.21 -8.55
N ILE A 72 -7.11 2.73 -7.38
CA ILE A 72 -6.34 1.78 -6.56
C ILE A 72 -6.24 0.42 -7.25
N VAL A 73 -7.36 -0.11 -7.76
CA VAL A 73 -7.40 -1.40 -8.44
C VAL A 73 -6.57 -1.37 -9.72
N GLU A 74 -6.66 -0.30 -10.51
CA GLU A 74 -5.82 -0.12 -11.70
C GLU A 74 -4.33 -0.06 -11.35
N ALA A 75 -3.95 0.72 -10.33
CA ALA A 75 -2.55 0.82 -9.90
C ALA A 75 -1.97 -0.53 -9.44
N ILE A 76 -2.76 -1.32 -8.69
CA ILE A 76 -2.37 -2.68 -8.29
C ILE A 76 -2.27 -3.61 -9.51
N GLY A 77 -3.19 -3.49 -10.47
CA GLY A 77 -3.14 -4.23 -11.73
C GLY A 77 -1.88 -3.95 -12.54
N VAL A 78 -1.45 -2.69 -12.60
CA VAL A 78 -0.18 -2.29 -13.25
C VAL A 78 1.03 -2.87 -12.52
N ALA A 79 1.05 -2.82 -11.19
CA ALA A 79 2.12 -3.43 -10.40
C ALA A 79 2.21 -4.95 -10.67
N GLN A 80 1.08 -5.63 -10.70
CA GLN A 80 1.01 -7.06 -11.04
C GLN A 80 1.54 -7.34 -12.44
N TYR A 81 1.16 -6.55 -13.44
CA TYR A 81 1.63 -6.73 -14.81
C TYR A 81 3.16 -6.65 -14.91
N ILE A 82 3.78 -5.68 -14.22
CA ILE A 82 5.24 -5.50 -14.22
C ILE A 82 5.92 -6.67 -13.51
N GLU A 83 5.46 -7.06 -12.32
CA GLU A 83 6.04 -8.15 -11.54
C GLU A 83 5.86 -9.53 -12.22
N PHE A 84 4.76 -9.75 -12.94
CA PHE A 84 4.55 -11.01 -13.66
C PHE A 84 5.42 -11.16 -14.91
N CYS A 85 5.95 -10.06 -15.45
CA CYS A 85 6.76 -10.06 -16.66
C CYS A 85 8.27 -10.28 -16.36
N SER A 86 8.72 -10.13 -15.11
CA SER A 86 10.15 -10.12 -14.72
C SER A 86 10.79 -11.49 -14.46
N CYS A 87 10.14 -12.59 -14.87
CA CYS A 87 10.60 -14.00 -14.85
C CYS A 87 10.25 -14.84 -13.60
N ARG A 88 9.11 -15.56 -13.60
CA ARG A 88 9.02 -16.96 -13.11
C ARG A 88 7.71 -17.68 -13.53
N PRO A 89 7.76 -18.93 -14.04
CA PRO A 89 6.57 -19.76 -14.20
C PRO A 89 6.16 -20.34 -12.82
N LEU A 90 5.11 -19.80 -12.21
CA LEU A 90 4.52 -20.35 -10.97
C LEU A 90 2.99 -20.38 -11.07
N LEU A 91 2.49 -21.30 -11.89
CA LEU A 91 1.16 -21.88 -11.75
C LEU A 91 1.08 -22.96 -10.64
N GLU A 92 2.10 -23.09 -9.78
CA GLU A 92 2.23 -24.26 -8.88
C GLU A 92 2.33 -23.98 -7.37
N GLN A 93 2.03 -22.75 -6.91
CA GLN A 93 1.96 -22.49 -5.46
C GLN A 93 0.62 -21.86 -5.13
N GLY A 94 -0.37 -22.71 -4.79
CA GLY A 94 -1.72 -22.37 -4.33
C GLY A 94 -1.80 -21.60 -3.00
N SER A 95 -0.75 -20.85 -2.68
CA SER A 95 -0.52 -20.13 -1.42
C SER A 95 0.08 -18.75 -1.69
N SER A 96 -0.19 -18.16 -2.87
CA SER A 96 0.37 -16.86 -3.22
C SER A 96 -0.23 -15.78 -2.30
N PRO A 97 0.61 -14.94 -1.64
CA PRO A 97 0.15 -13.83 -0.77
C PRO A 97 -0.89 -12.93 -1.45
N ASN A 98 -0.82 -12.84 -2.77
CA ASN A 98 -1.70 -12.00 -3.60
C ASN A 98 -3.12 -12.57 -3.78
N ILE A 99 -3.34 -13.89 -3.63
CA ILE A 99 -4.70 -14.47 -3.53
C ILE A 99 -5.34 -14.05 -2.19
N LEU A 100 -4.55 -13.92 -1.13
CA LEU A 100 -5.03 -13.39 0.14
C LEU A 100 -5.39 -11.91 0.02
N ILE A 101 -4.57 -11.09 -0.66
CA ILE A 101 -4.88 -9.66 -0.89
C ILE A 101 -6.17 -9.52 -1.70
N GLY A 102 -6.30 -10.25 -2.82
CA GLY A 102 -7.52 -10.22 -3.64
C GLY A 102 -8.77 -10.75 -2.91
N ARG A 103 -8.63 -11.72 -1.98
CA ARG A 103 -9.72 -12.17 -1.10
C ARG A 103 -10.07 -11.15 -0.03
N GLU A 104 -9.09 -10.44 0.51
CA GLU A 104 -9.31 -9.46 1.58
C GLU A 104 -9.89 -8.15 1.06
N LEU A 105 -9.50 -7.71 -0.14
CA LEU A 105 -10.13 -6.59 -0.85
C LEU A 105 -11.61 -6.91 -1.15
N ARG A 106 -11.92 -8.14 -1.57
CA ARG A 106 -13.30 -8.60 -1.79
C ARG A 106 -14.16 -8.61 -0.51
N LYS A 107 -13.57 -9.00 0.63
CA LYS A 107 -14.25 -8.90 1.94
C LYS A 107 -14.45 -7.46 2.40
N LEU A 108 -13.55 -6.55 2.04
CA LEU A 108 -13.71 -5.12 2.32
C LEU A 108 -14.87 -4.54 1.48
N GLU A 109 -15.02 -4.93 0.21
CA GLU A 109 -16.17 -4.58 -0.63
C GLU A 109 -17.50 -5.08 -0.03
N GLU A 110 -17.55 -6.33 0.43
CA GLU A 110 -18.74 -6.94 1.06
C GLU A 110 -19.13 -6.26 2.39
N ARG A 111 -18.16 -5.80 3.17
CA ARG A 111 -18.42 -5.07 4.43
C ARG A 111 -18.90 -3.65 4.20
N GLN A 112 -18.48 -3.00 3.11
CA GLN A 112 -18.90 -1.65 2.74
C GLN A 112 -20.32 -1.66 2.13
N THR A 113 -20.68 -2.70 1.37
CA THR A 113 -22.04 -2.86 0.80
C THR A 113 -23.10 -3.22 1.83
N LYS A 114 -22.75 -3.92 2.91
CA LYS A 114 -23.70 -4.30 3.99
C LYS A 114 -23.96 -3.19 5.03
N LYS A 115 -23.26 -2.05 4.91
CA LYS A 115 -23.42 -0.85 5.76
C LYS A 115 -24.18 0.30 5.07
N ARG A 116 -24.59 0.11 3.82
CA ARG A 116 -25.60 0.94 3.12
C ARG A 116 -26.96 0.28 3.25
#